data_AF-A0A1S3D3L8-F1
#
_entry.id   AF-A0A1S3D3L8-F1
#
_cell.length_a   1.000
_cell.length_b   1.000
_cell.length_c   1.000
_cell.angle_alpha   90.00
_cell.angle_beta   90.00
_cell.angle_gamma   90.00
#
_symmetry.space_group_name_H-M   'P 1'
#
loop_
_entity.id
_entity.type
_entity.pdbx_description
1 polymer ?
#
loop_
_entity_poly.entity_id
_entity_poly.type
_entity_poly.pdbx_seq_one_letter_code
_entity_poly.pdbx_strand_id
1 'polypeptide(L)'
;MSEIEPSQIELKVIAKLPPPSYYVDVNATSMRIPQPLPKYIDETNTLLPDESKNVEELPSKEDLLMGHLGRWSLIKRSWLHAAQKNEERYLKSRKLLQLMYNRSQK
;
A
#
# COMPACT_ATOMS: atom_id res chain seq x y z
N MET A 1 -25.97 8.84 19.77
CA MET A 1 -25.02 8.88 18.65
C MET A 1 -25.51 9.96 17.70
N SER A 2 -24.98 11.18 17.81
CA SER A 2 -25.44 12.32 17.00
C SER A 2 -24.74 12.31 15.65
N GLU A 3 -25.52 12.05 14.60
CA GLU A 3 -25.15 12.28 13.20
C GLU A 3 -24.85 13.77 13.00
N ILE A 4 -23.66 14.07 12.49
CA ILE A 4 -23.27 15.45 12.14
C ILE A 4 -23.56 15.63 10.65
N GLU A 5 -24.62 16.36 10.37
CA GLU A 5 -25.05 16.80 9.04
C GLU A 5 -23.94 17.58 8.29
N PRO A 6 -23.63 17.24 7.03
CA PRO A 6 -22.46 17.76 6.31
C PRO A 6 -22.66 19.11 5.61
N SER A 7 -23.66 19.91 5.97
CA SER A 7 -24.06 21.11 5.18
C SER A 7 -23.58 22.46 5.74
N GLN A 8 -22.88 22.51 6.87
CA GLN A 8 -22.48 23.77 7.52
C GLN A 8 -21.06 23.73 8.15
N ILE A 9 -20.09 23.05 7.52
CA ILE A 9 -18.69 23.38 7.82
C ILE A 9 -18.42 24.74 7.16
N GLU A 10 -18.70 25.83 7.88
CA GLU A 10 -18.33 27.18 7.47
C GLU A 10 -16.84 27.19 7.14
N LEU A 11 -16.52 27.29 5.84
CA LEU A 11 -15.17 27.44 5.29
C LEU A 11 -14.45 28.72 5.78
N LYS A 12 -15.08 29.52 6.65
CA LYS A 12 -14.66 30.87 7.03
C LYS A 12 -13.37 30.92 7.83
N VAL A 13 -12.93 29.85 8.50
CA VAL A 13 -11.65 29.84 9.23
C VAL A 13 -10.95 28.49 9.11
N ILE A 14 -10.61 28.08 7.90
CA ILE A 14 -9.74 26.92 7.69
C ILE A 14 -8.32 27.42 7.46
N ALA A 15 -7.60 27.66 8.55
CA ALA A 15 -6.19 28.04 8.50
C ALA A 15 -5.28 26.84 8.16
N LYS A 16 -5.77 25.60 8.33
CA LYS A 16 -4.99 24.36 8.16
C LYS A 16 -5.84 23.23 7.58
N LEU A 17 -5.23 22.37 6.77
CA LEU A 17 -5.87 21.16 6.24
C LEU A 17 -6.14 20.16 7.37
N PRO A 18 -7.22 19.35 7.28
CA PRO A 18 -7.47 18.32 8.25
C PRO A 18 -6.31 17.32 8.27
N PRO A 19 -5.95 16.77 9.44
CA PRO A 19 -4.91 15.76 9.53
C PRO A 19 -5.32 14.52 8.72
N PRO A 20 -4.34 13.77 8.17
CA PRO A 20 -4.63 12.53 7.47
C PRO A 20 -5.39 11.56 8.39
N SER A 21 -6.27 10.71 7.85
CA SER A 21 -6.87 9.67 8.68
C SER A 21 -5.79 8.72 9.21
N TYR A 22 -5.84 8.43 10.51
CA TYR A 22 -4.99 7.45 11.17
C TYR A 22 -5.73 6.12 11.24
N TYR A 23 -5.06 5.02 10.87
CA TYR A 23 -5.42 3.70 11.38
C TYR A 23 -4.51 3.38 12.56
N VAL A 24 -5.12 2.90 13.63
CA VAL A 24 -4.46 2.47 14.86
C VAL A 24 -3.78 1.13 14.57
N ASP A 25 -2.52 1.16 14.16
CA ASP A 25 -1.67 -0.01 14.32
C ASP A 25 -0.31 0.48 14.81
N VAL A 26 -0.14 0.39 16.14
CA VAL A 26 1.01 0.88 16.89
C VAL A 26 2.30 0.13 16.49
N ASN A 27 2.16 -1.02 15.81
CA ASN A 27 3.25 -1.88 15.39
C ASN A 27 3.51 -1.86 13.88
N ALA A 28 2.76 -1.09 13.08
CA ALA A 28 2.91 -1.10 11.63
C ALA A 28 4.09 -0.22 11.18
N THR A 29 5.14 -0.86 10.67
CA THR A 29 6.19 -0.26 9.81
C THR A 29 5.52 0.58 8.73
N SER A 30 5.46 1.92 8.93
CA SER A 30 4.93 2.94 8.02
C SER A 30 3.88 2.47 6.99
N MET A 31 2.59 2.76 7.23
CA MET A 31 1.47 2.45 6.32
C MET A 31 1.64 2.92 4.86
N ARG A 32 2.57 3.86 4.60
CA ARG A 32 2.87 4.34 3.24
C ARG A 32 3.59 3.29 2.40
N ILE A 33 4.17 2.29 3.04
CA ILE A 33 4.96 1.25 2.41
C ILE A 33 4.20 -0.06 2.58
N PRO A 34 3.88 -0.79 1.50
CA PRO A 34 3.29 -2.10 1.63
C PRO A 34 4.23 -3.01 2.45
N GLN A 35 3.65 -3.91 3.26
CA GLN A 35 4.44 -4.88 3.99
C GLN A 35 5.26 -5.74 3.01
N PRO A 36 6.52 -6.07 3.34
CA PRO A 36 7.31 -6.94 2.49
C PRO A 36 6.57 -8.26 2.35
N LEU A 37 6.41 -8.72 1.10
CA LEU A 37 5.92 -10.09 0.90
C LEU A 37 6.89 -11.04 1.61
N PRO A 38 6.38 -12.17 2.16
CA PRO A 38 7.24 -13.22 2.67
C PRO A 38 8.36 -13.47 1.67
N LYS A 39 9.60 -13.57 2.14
CA LYS A 39 10.70 -13.99 1.27
C LYS A 39 10.23 -15.23 0.54
N TYR A 40 10.45 -15.28 -0.78
CA TYR A 40 10.33 -16.56 -1.47
C TYR A 40 11.18 -17.50 -0.62
N ILE A 41 10.59 -18.60 -0.14
CA ILE A 41 11.32 -19.53 0.70
C ILE A 41 12.48 -19.94 -0.20
N ASP A 42 13.65 -19.39 0.09
CA ASP A 42 14.86 -19.70 -0.64
C ASP A 42 15.22 -21.10 -0.20
N GLU A 43 14.51 -22.08 -0.78
CA GLU A 43 15.13 -23.36 -1.09
C GLU A 43 16.43 -23.11 -1.86
N THR A 44 16.62 -21.92 -2.48
CA THR A 44 17.87 -21.42 -3.05
C THR A 44 19.03 -21.22 -2.06
N ASN A 45 18.78 -20.95 -0.78
CA ASN A 45 19.84 -20.99 0.25
C ASN A 45 20.24 -22.44 0.60
N THR A 46 19.45 -23.40 0.11
CA THR A 46 19.79 -24.82 0.05
C THR A 46 20.09 -25.29 -1.39
N LEU A 47 20.21 -24.37 -2.36
CA LEU A 47 20.72 -24.60 -3.73
C LEU A 47 22.19 -24.19 -3.85
N LEU A 48 22.87 -23.89 -2.74
CA LEU A 48 24.28 -24.27 -2.70
C LEU A 48 24.29 -25.76 -3.07
N PRO A 49 25.09 -26.19 -4.06
CA PRO A 49 25.23 -27.60 -4.33
C PRO A 49 25.92 -28.21 -3.11
N ASP A 50 25.13 -28.53 -2.10
CA ASP A 50 25.47 -29.61 -1.22
C ASP A 50 25.49 -30.81 -2.16
N GLU A 51 26.65 -31.45 -2.31
CA GLU A 51 26.87 -32.54 -3.26
C GLU A 51 25.96 -33.76 -2.98
N SER A 52 25.13 -33.65 -1.94
CA SER A 52 24.08 -34.56 -1.48
C SER A 52 22.71 -34.38 -2.17
N LYS A 53 22.46 -33.26 -2.87
CA LYS A 53 21.15 -33.00 -3.49
C LYS A 53 21.09 -33.51 -4.93
N ASN A 54 20.14 -34.42 -5.19
CA ASN A 54 19.89 -34.94 -6.53
C ASN A 54 19.52 -33.81 -7.49
N VAL A 55 20.13 -33.80 -8.67
CA VAL A 55 19.87 -32.84 -9.75
C VAL A 55 18.39 -32.82 -10.17
N GLU A 56 17.66 -33.91 -9.93
CA GLU A 56 16.21 -34.04 -10.18
C GLU A 56 15.33 -33.19 -9.25
N GLU A 57 15.84 -32.67 -8.14
CA GLU A 57 15.08 -31.82 -7.20
C GLU A 57 15.18 -30.32 -7.51
N LEU A 58 15.97 -29.93 -8.53
CA LEU A 58 16.14 -28.54 -8.91
C LEU A 58 14.93 -28.05 -9.72
N PRO A 59 14.32 -26.90 -9.38
CA PRO A 59 13.24 -26.34 -10.18
C PRO A 59 13.74 -26.00 -11.59
N SER A 60 12.93 -26.27 -12.61
CA SER A 60 13.28 -25.89 -13.97
C SER A 60 13.34 -24.37 -14.11
N LYS A 61 14.02 -23.91 -15.16
CA LYS A 61 14.03 -22.49 -15.56
C LYS A 61 12.62 -21.94 -15.73
N GLU A 62 11.73 -22.72 -16.34
CA GLU A 62 10.32 -22.34 -16.54
C GLU A 62 9.58 -22.19 -15.21
N ASP A 63 9.82 -23.09 -14.25
CA ASP A 63 9.20 -23.05 -12.92
C ASP A 63 9.63 -21.82 -12.14
N LEU A 64 10.94 -21.51 -12.17
CA LEU A 64 11.51 -20.29 -11.58
C LEU A 64 10.89 -19.04 -12.21
N LEU A 65 10.80 -18.99 -13.55
CA LEU A 65 10.22 -17.86 -14.26
C LEU A 65 8.75 -17.66 -13.89
N MET A 66 7.95 -18.73 -13.86
CA MET A 66 6.55 -18.67 -13.47
C MET A 66 6.36 -18.24 -12.01
N GLY A 67 7.19 -18.75 -11.10
CA GLY A 67 7.22 -18.32 -9.70
C GLY A 67 7.52 -16.83 -9.56
N HIS A 68 8.51 -16.32 -10.29
CA HIS A 68 8.85 -14.91 -10.32
C HIS A 68 7.72 -14.04 -10.88
N LEU A 69 7.08 -14.44 -11.98
CA LEU A 69 5.95 -13.70 -12.56
C LEU A 69 4.77 -13.60 -11.60
N GLY A 70 4.44 -14.70 -10.92
CA GLY A 70 3.40 -14.74 -9.88
C GLY A 70 3.73 -13.81 -8.72
N ARG A 71 4.97 -13.86 -8.23
CA ARG A 71 5.46 -12.99 -7.15
C ARG A 71 5.39 -11.51 -7.54
N TRP A 72 5.90 -11.14 -8.71
CA TRP A 72 5.86 -9.75 -9.17
C TRP A 72 4.42 -9.23 -9.33
N SER A 73 3.49 -10.10 -9.73
CA SER A 73 2.07 -9.76 -9.79
C SER A 73 1.46 -9.51 -8.40
N LEU A 74 1.87 -10.28 -7.39
CA LEU A 74 1.49 -10.03 -5.98
C LEU A 74 2.07 -8.71 -5.46
N ILE A 75 3.35 -8.45 -5.75
CA ILE A 75 4.02 -7.19 -5.35
C ILE A 75 3.24 -6.02 -5.93
N LYS A 76 3.02 -6.00 -7.26
CA LYS A 76 2.27 -4.92 -7.92
C LYS A 76 0.91 -4.68 -7.27
N ARG A 77 0.14 -5.73 -6.98
CA ARG A 77 -1.17 -5.60 -6.31
C ARG A 77 -1.05 -5.01 -4.90
N SER A 78 -0.06 -5.44 -4.13
CA SER A 78 0.20 -4.89 -2.78
C SER A 78 0.49 -3.39 -2.82
N TRP A 79 1.33 -2.96 -3.77
CA TRP A 79 1.65 -1.54 -3.99
C TRP A 79 0.43 -0.72 -4.40
N LEU A 80 -0.41 -1.23 -5.32
CA LEU A 80 -1.65 -0.56 -5.72
C LEU A 80 -2.61 -0.38 -4.53
N HIS A 81 -2.77 -1.42 -3.72
CA HIS A 81 -3.63 -1.35 -2.54
C HIS A 81 -3.09 -0.37 -1.48
N ALA A 82 -1.78 -0.34 -1.26
CA ALA A 82 -1.15 0.64 -0.37
C ALA A 82 -1.31 2.08 -0.90
N ALA A 83 -1.19 2.28 -2.21
CA ALA A 83 -1.41 3.57 -2.86
C ALA A 83 -2.85 4.06 -2.68
N GLN A 84 -3.85 3.18 -2.93
CA GLN A 84 -5.26 3.50 -2.70
C GLN A 84 -5.51 3.90 -1.26
N LYS A 85 -5.05 3.10 -0.29
CA LYS A 85 -5.16 3.44 1.14
C LYS A 85 -4.52 4.78 1.45
N ASN A 86 -3.35 5.06 0.87
CA ASN A 86 -2.67 6.33 1.08
C ASN A 86 -3.47 7.51 0.52
N GLU A 87 -4.12 7.35 -0.64
CA GLU A 87 -5.01 8.38 -1.21
C GLU A 87 -6.24 8.62 -0.34
N GLU A 88 -6.88 7.57 0.15
CA GLU A 88 -8.04 7.64 1.05
C GLU A 88 -7.75 8.46 2.31
N ARG A 89 -6.51 8.42 2.83
CA ARG A 89 -6.10 9.21 4.00
C ARG A 89 -6.27 10.71 3.82
N TYR A 90 -6.05 11.19 2.60
CA TYR A 90 -6.10 12.61 2.25
C TYR A 90 -7.43 12.99 1.59
N LEU A 91 -8.42 12.09 1.55
CA LEU A 91 -9.69 12.34 0.87
C LEU A 91 -10.39 13.60 1.38
N LYS A 92 -10.40 13.81 2.71
CA LYS A 92 -10.99 15.00 3.34
C LYS A 92 -10.24 16.28 2.94
N SER A 93 -8.90 16.24 2.99
CA SER A 93 -8.05 17.36 2.61
C SER A 93 -8.18 17.69 1.11
N ARG A 94 -8.30 16.67 0.24
CA ARG A 94 -8.50 16.82 -1.20
C ARG A 94 -9.82 17.50 -1.52
N LYS A 95 -10.92 17.05 -0.90
CA LYS A 95 -12.25 17.69 -1.06
C LYS A 95 -12.20 19.15 -0.64
N LEU A 96 -11.52 19.44 0.47
CA LEU A 96 -11.40 20.79 0.99
C LEU A 96 -10.61 21.73 0.07
N LEU A 97 -9.46 21.27 -0.42
CA LEU A 97 -8.65 22.00 -1.41
C LEU A 97 -9.45 22.29 -2.69
N GLN A 98 -10.24 21.33 -3.16
CA GLN A 98 -11.09 21.52 -4.34
C GLN A 98 -12.15 22.60 -4.11
N LEU A 99 -12.78 22.64 -2.93
CA LEU A 99 -13.74 23.68 -2.57
C LEU A 99 -13.09 25.07 -2.49
N MET A 100 -11.90 25.17 -1.89
CA MET A 100 -11.13 26.42 -1.82
C MET A 100 -10.77 26.94 -3.22
N TYR A 101 -10.25 26.06 -4.08
CA TYR A 101 -9.92 26.39 -5.46
C TYR A 101 -11.13 26.92 -6.22
N ASN A 102 -12.24 26.17 -6.21
CA ASN A 102 -13.47 26.55 -6.91
C ASN A 102 -14.04 27.89 -6.43
N ARG A 103 -13.82 28.25 -5.15
CA ARG A 103 -14.21 29.56 -4.61
C ARG A 103 -13.31 30.68 -5.12
N SER A 104 -12.00 30.45 -5.24
CA SER A 104 -11.03 31.46 -5.71
C SER A 104 -11.16 31.82 -7.20
N GLN A 105 -11.78 30.94 -7.99
CA GLN A 105 -12.01 31.13 -9.42
C GLN A 105 -13.33 31.85 -9.73
N LYS A 106 -14.08 32.26 -8.70
CA LYS A 106 -15.28 33.10 -8.80
C LYS A 106 -14.95 34.50 -8.33
#